data_AF-A0A1S3SC51-F1
#
_entry.id   AF-A0A1S3SC51-F1
#
_cell.length_a   1.000
_cell.length_b   1.000
_cell.length_c   1.000
_cell.angle_alpha   90.00
_cell.angle_beta   90.00
_cell.angle_gamma   90.00
#
_symmetry.space_group_name_H-M   'P 1'
#
loop_
_entity.id
_entity.type
_entity.pdbx_description
1 polymer ?
#
loop_
_entity_poly.entity_id
_entity_poly.type
_entity_poly.pdbx_seq_one_letter_code
_entity_poly.pdbx_strand_id
1 'polypeptide(L)'
;MDESTSLDIEALKMNEEQYVLEAQSGHLQQPRCDAVYPVGLYGWRKRFLYYFLSLLLVIMIVNLALTVWIVKVMNFTVDGMGNLQVNGEGIRLEGISEFLLPLYVKEIQSRRASPLVVRSDRNVTVNARNDQGQLTGQLTVGPDSVEAQCQRFEVWSRDGGKVLFSVDEKKISVGTDTVRVTGSDGGVFGHSVETPHIQADASQDLK
;
A
#
# COMPACT_ATOMS: atom_id res chain seq x y z
N MET A 1 94.40 15.17 -53.84
CA MET A 1 94.53 14.51 -52.54
C MET A 1 94.35 15.62 -51.53
N ASP A 2 93.16 15.91 -51.02
CA ASP A 2 92.15 14.97 -50.54
C ASP A 2 90.73 15.48 -50.85
N GLU A 3 90.11 14.91 -51.89
CA GLU A 3 88.73 15.20 -52.34
C GLU A 3 87.78 14.07 -51.89
N SER A 4 88.11 13.41 -50.78
CA SER A 4 87.37 12.25 -50.27
C SER A 4 87.05 12.35 -48.78
N THR A 5 87.35 13.48 -48.12
CA THR A 5 86.93 13.77 -46.73
C THR A 5 85.93 14.93 -46.64
N SER A 6 85.64 15.62 -47.75
CA SER A 6 84.60 16.66 -47.82
C SER A 6 83.19 16.08 -47.98
N LEU A 7 83.06 14.95 -48.69
CA LEU A 7 81.76 14.38 -49.02
C LEU A 7 81.09 13.65 -47.85
N ASP A 8 81.85 13.15 -46.87
CA ASP A 8 81.29 12.52 -45.67
C ASP A 8 80.90 13.53 -44.57
N ILE A 9 81.44 14.75 -44.59
CA ILE A 9 81.05 15.82 -43.64
C ILE A 9 79.83 16.59 -44.16
N GLU A 10 79.67 16.77 -45.47
CA GLU A 10 78.43 17.34 -46.05
C GLU A 10 77.24 16.37 -45.93
N ALA A 11 77.47 15.05 -46.06
CA ALA A 11 76.39 14.06 -45.92
C ALA A 11 75.86 13.94 -44.48
N LEU A 12 76.69 14.19 -43.46
CA LEU A 12 76.25 14.25 -42.06
C LEU A 12 75.64 15.61 -41.69
N LYS A 13 76.04 16.72 -42.34
CA LYS A 13 75.42 18.05 -42.13
C LYS A 13 74.05 18.18 -42.79
N MET A 14 73.78 17.41 -43.85
CA MET A 14 72.49 17.43 -44.56
C MET A 14 71.38 16.64 -43.86
N ASN A 15 71.69 15.80 -42.87
CA ASN A 15 70.69 14.99 -42.17
C ASN A 15 70.25 15.57 -40.81
N GLU A 16 71.02 16.46 -40.18
CA GLU A 16 70.55 17.20 -38.98
C GLU A 16 69.70 18.42 -39.34
N GLU A 17 70.03 19.16 -40.41
CA GLU A 17 69.21 20.33 -40.81
C GLU A 17 67.87 19.93 -41.46
N GLN A 18 67.77 18.70 -41.96
CA GLN A 18 66.54 18.15 -42.51
C GLN A 18 65.60 17.57 -41.44
N TYR A 19 66.07 17.36 -40.20
CA TYR A 19 65.23 17.02 -39.04
C TYR A 19 64.71 18.25 -38.27
N VAL A 20 65.29 19.45 -38.49
CA VAL A 20 64.83 20.70 -37.84
C VAL A 20 63.87 21.51 -38.73
N LEU A 21 63.85 21.26 -40.04
CA LEU A 21 62.90 21.89 -40.97
C LEU A 21 61.49 21.27 -40.99
N GLU A 22 61.30 20.08 -40.41
CA GLU A 22 59.96 19.47 -40.20
C GLU A 22 59.27 19.92 -38.89
N ALA A 23 59.93 20.71 -38.04
CA ALA A 23 59.34 21.22 -36.78
C ALA A 23 58.90 22.69 -36.83
N GLN A 24 59.13 23.44 -37.93
CA GLN A 24 58.98 24.90 -37.91
C GLN A 24 58.52 25.51 -39.25
N SER A 25 57.39 25.05 -39.78
CA SER A 25 56.69 25.72 -40.89
C SER A 25 55.16 25.73 -40.69
N GLY A 26 54.73 26.20 -39.51
CA GLY A 26 53.32 26.35 -39.15
C GLY A 26 52.90 27.73 -38.65
N HIS A 27 53.67 28.79 -38.95
CA HIS A 27 53.32 30.13 -38.47
C HIS A 27 53.81 31.27 -39.38
N LEU A 28 53.09 31.52 -40.48
CA LEU A 28 52.98 32.87 -41.05
C LEU A 28 51.51 33.15 -41.42
N GLN A 29 51.03 34.27 -40.89
CA GLN A 29 49.65 34.72 -40.86
C GLN A 29 49.10 35.08 -42.24
N GLN A 30 47.90 34.57 -42.58
CA GLN A 30 46.83 35.35 -43.22
C GLN A 30 45.47 34.65 -43.00
N PRO A 31 44.38 35.38 -42.72
CA PRO A 31 43.13 34.78 -42.27
C PRO A 31 42.41 34.16 -43.46
N ARG A 32 42.55 32.84 -43.63
CA ARG A 32 41.63 32.07 -44.45
C ARG A 32 40.48 31.65 -43.56
N CYS A 33 39.39 32.40 -43.72
CA CYS A 33 38.00 32.05 -43.48
C CYS A 33 37.81 30.80 -42.63
N ASP A 34 37.23 31.02 -41.45
CA ASP A 34 36.52 29.99 -40.70
C ASP A 34 35.83 29.03 -41.67
N ALA A 35 36.35 27.82 -41.79
CA ALA A 35 35.55 26.69 -42.22
C ALA A 35 34.64 26.32 -41.05
N VAL A 36 33.77 27.26 -40.65
CA VAL A 36 32.47 26.95 -40.11
C VAL A 36 31.85 26.08 -41.19
N TYR A 37 31.87 24.77 -40.99
CA TYR A 37 31.01 23.88 -41.74
C TYR A 37 29.62 24.50 -41.64
N PRO A 38 29.05 25.04 -42.74
CA PRO A 38 27.65 25.39 -42.69
C PRO A 38 26.97 24.05 -42.54
N VAL A 39 26.43 23.79 -41.35
CA VAL A 39 25.57 22.64 -41.12
C VAL A 39 24.39 22.87 -42.07
N GLY A 40 24.52 22.32 -43.28
CA GLY A 40 23.68 22.61 -44.43
C GLY A 40 22.32 21.98 -44.20
N LEU A 41 21.46 22.73 -43.51
CA LEU A 41 20.18 22.24 -43.02
C LEU A 41 18.99 22.92 -43.71
N TYR A 42 19.04 23.20 -45.01
CA TYR A 42 17.92 23.89 -45.68
C TYR A 42 17.50 23.23 -47.01
N GLY A 43 16.54 22.29 -46.93
CA GLY A 43 15.81 21.72 -48.06
C GLY A 43 14.38 21.34 -47.66
N TRP A 44 13.39 21.54 -48.54
CA TRP A 44 11.94 21.44 -48.22
C TRP A 44 11.50 20.05 -47.70
N ARG A 45 12.09 18.96 -48.23
CA ARG A 45 11.86 17.59 -47.74
C ARG A 45 12.44 17.34 -46.33
N LYS A 46 13.57 17.97 -45.99
CA LYS A 46 14.15 17.89 -44.64
C LYS A 46 13.34 18.67 -43.62
N ARG A 47 12.67 19.76 -44.02
CA ARG A 47 11.71 20.49 -43.16
C ARG A 47 10.53 19.60 -42.75
N PHE A 48 9.99 18.80 -43.66
CA PHE A 48 8.94 17.83 -43.33
C PHE A 48 9.41 16.83 -42.26
N LEU A 49 10.66 16.36 -42.37
CA LEU A 49 11.25 15.48 -41.37
C LEU A 49 11.44 16.16 -40.01
N TYR A 50 11.84 17.44 -39.96
CA TYR A 50 11.90 18.20 -38.71
C TYR A 50 10.51 18.46 -38.10
N TYR A 51 9.49 18.73 -38.92
CA TYR A 51 8.09 18.83 -38.45
C TYR A 51 7.58 17.50 -37.91
N PHE A 52 7.87 16.39 -38.59
CA PHE A 52 7.50 15.06 -38.13
C PHE A 52 8.21 14.67 -36.84
N LEU A 53 9.51 14.94 -36.74
CA LEU A 53 10.29 14.74 -35.52
C LEU A 53 9.78 15.62 -34.37
N SER A 54 9.45 16.89 -34.65
CA SER A 54 8.84 17.80 -33.69
C SER A 54 7.47 17.32 -33.24
N LEU A 55 6.62 16.84 -34.15
CA LEU A 55 5.31 16.27 -33.85
C LEU A 55 5.45 15.03 -32.96
N LEU A 56 6.36 14.11 -33.27
CA LEU A 56 6.65 12.94 -32.45
C LEU A 56 7.16 13.33 -31.05
N LEU A 57 8.02 14.34 -30.96
CA LEU A 57 8.50 14.86 -29.67
C LEU A 57 7.35 15.44 -28.86
N VAL A 58 6.45 16.22 -29.48
CA VAL A 58 5.27 16.78 -28.80
C VAL A 58 4.34 15.67 -28.34
N ILE A 59 4.05 14.67 -29.18
CA ILE A 59 3.23 13.52 -28.79
C ILE A 59 3.88 12.77 -27.62
N MET A 60 5.19 12.57 -27.64
CA MET A 60 5.93 11.94 -26.55
C MET A 60 5.81 12.73 -25.24
N ILE A 61 5.96 14.05 -25.29
CA ILE A 61 5.79 14.94 -24.13
C ILE A 61 4.34 14.90 -23.61
N VAL A 62 3.34 14.95 -24.51
CA VAL A 62 1.92 14.87 -24.14
C VAL A 62 1.61 13.53 -23.48
N ASN A 63 2.11 12.43 -24.02
CA ASN A 63 1.92 11.10 -23.42
C ASN A 63 2.58 11.00 -22.04
N LEU A 64 3.76 11.58 -21.87
CA LEU A 64 4.42 11.64 -20.55
C LEU A 64 3.60 12.49 -19.56
N ALA A 65 3.13 13.67 -19.99
CA ALA A 65 2.31 14.55 -19.18
C ALA A 65 0.97 13.89 -18.80
N LEU A 66 0.32 13.19 -19.74
CA LEU A 66 -0.88 12.39 -19.50
C LEU A 66 -0.63 11.29 -18.48
N THR A 67 0.51 10.59 -18.58
CA THR A 67 0.89 9.53 -17.63
C THR A 67 1.05 10.09 -16.22
N VAL A 68 1.79 11.21 -16.08
CA VAL A 68 1.97 11.90 -14.79
C VAL A 68 0.63 12.43 -14.26
N TRP A 69 -0.23 12.93 -15.15
CA TRP A 69 -1.57 13.39 -14.79
C TRP A 69 -2.43 12.25 -14.24
N ILE A 70 -2.48 11.11 -14.91
CA ILE A 70 -3.24 9.93 -14.46
C ILE A 70 -2.74 9.47 -13.09
N VAL A 71 -1.42 9.33 -12.92
CA VAL A 71 -0.80 8.95 -11.64
C VAL A 71 -1.18 9.92 -10.52
N LYS A 72 -1.13 11.23 -10.79
CA LYS A 72 -1.49 12.28 -9.83
C LYS A 72 -2.98 12.29 -9.49
N VAL A 73 -3.86 12.19 -10.49
CA VAL A 73 -5.33 12.19 -10.30
C VAL A 73 -5.78 10.96 -9.53
N MET A 74 -5.19 9.80 -9.83
CA MET A 74 -5.46 8.55 -9.13
C MET A 74 -4.85 8.50 -7.71
N ASN A 75 -4.19 9.57 -7.25
CA ASN A 75 -3.47 9.63 -5.97
C ASN A 75 -2.56 8.41 -5.75
N PHE A 76 -1.85 8.00 -6.81
CA PHE A 76 -0.77 7.01 -6.68
C PHE A 76 0.44 7.70 -6.06
N THR A 77 0.67 7.42 -4.79
CA THR A 77 1.89 7.81 -4.07
C THR A 77 2.83 6.61 -4.02
N VAL A 78 4.12 6.84 -3.76
CA VAL A 78 5.11 5.77 -3.62
C VAL A 78 4.70 4.74 -2.55
N ASP A 79 3.93 5.19 -1.56
CA ASP A 79 3.41 4.37 -0.45
C ASP A 79 2.07 3.66 -0.75
N GLY A 80 1.39 3.92 -1.89
CA GLY A 80 0.13 3.23 -2.20
C GLY A 80 -0.80 3.86 -3.25
N MET A 81 -1.98 3.23 -3.39
CA MET A 81 -3.08 3.66 -4.28
C MET A 81 -4.17 4.36 -3.46
N GLY A 82 -4.26 5.68 -3.55
CA GLY A 82 -5.30 6.46 -2.86
C GLY A 82 -5.25 6.27 -1.34
N ASN A 83 -6.40 5.90 -0.75
CA ASN A 83 -6.52 5.64 0.69
C ASN A 83 -5.85 4.32 1.13
N LEU A 84 -5.36 3.50 0.20
CA LEU A 84 -4.76 2.20 0.48
C LEU A 84 -3.25 2.27 0.34
N GLN A 85 -2.55 2.26 1.48
CA GLN A 85 -1.10 2.22 1.58
C GLN A 85 -0.62 0.76 1.69
N VAL A 86 0.42 0.41 0.93
CA VAL A 86 1.01 -0.93 0.95
C VAL A 86 2.40 -0.81 1.58
N ASN A 87 2.53 -1.29 2.82
CA ASN A 87 3.79 -1.30 3.55
C ASN A 87 4.33 -2.73 3.63
N GLY A 88 5.60 -2.90 4.00
CA GLY A 88 6.21 -4.23 4.18
C GLY A 88 5.53 -5.11 5.24
N GLU A 89 4.76 -4.53 6.16
CA GLU A 89 4.02 -5.24 7.21
C GLU A 89 2.59 -5.63 6.80
N GLY A 90 2.05 -5.05 5.71
CA GLY A 90 0.68 -5.31 5.27
C GLY A 90 0.02 -4.13 4.57
N ILE A 91 -1.31 -4.19 4.46
CA ILE A 91 -2.13 -3.18 3.80
C ILE A 91 -2.74 -2.26 4.87
N ARG A 92 -2.51 -0.95 4.74
CA ARG A 92 -3.05 0.07 5.63
C ARG A 92 -4.04 0.95 4.87
N LEU A 93 -5.30 0.89 5.28
CA LEU A 93 -6.35 1.71 4.69
C LEU A 93 -6.61 2.97 5.55
N GLU A 94 -6.32 4.14 4.99
CA GLU A 94 -6.59 5.44 5.58
C GLU A 94 -7.72 6.15 4.82
N GLY A 95 -8.97 5.96 5.26
CA GLY A 95 -10.13 6.67 4.72
C GLY A 95 -11.29 5.74 4.42
N ILE A 96 -12.16 6.17 3.52
CA ILE A 96 -13.28 5.36 3.02
C ILE A 96 -12.78 4.59 1.80
N SER A 97 -13.04 3.28 1.75
CA SER A 97 -12.72 2.43 0.61
C SER A 97 -13.84 1.44 0.39
N GLU A 98 -14.12 1.19 -0.87
CA GLU A 98 -15.04 0.16 -1.31
C GLU A 98 -14.25 -0.95 -1.99
N PHE A 99 -14.63 -2.19 -1.72
CA PHE A 99 -13.99 -3.36 -2.31
C PHE A 99 -15.01 -4.05 -3.21
N LEU A 100 -14.67 -4.20 -4.49
CA LEU A 100 -15.53 -4.86 -5.47
C LEU A 100 -15.66 -6.38 -5.21
N LEU A 101 -14.67 -6.95 -4.54
CA LEU A 101 -14.54 -8.38 -4.25
C LEU A 101 -14.30 -8.61 -2.75
N PRO A 102 -14.63 -9.82 -2.23
CA PRO A 102 -14.32 -10.18 -0.85
C PRO A 102 -12.82 -10.07 -0.55
N LEU A 103 -12.49 -9.51 0.61
CA LEU A 103 -11.12 -9.47 1.11
C LEU A 103 -10.85 -10.66 2.01
N TYR A 104 -9.77 -11.39 1.70
CA TYR A 104 -9.25 -12.44 2.55
C TYR A 104 -7.98 -11.93 3.24
N VAL A 105 -8.04 -11.80 4.56
CA VAL A 105 -6.94 -11.27 5.37
C VAL A 105 -6.70 -12.19 6.55
N LYS A 106 -5.43 -12.37 6.92
CA LYS A 106 -5.04 -13.18 8.08
C LYS A 106 -5.46 -12.51 9.39
N GLU A 107 -5.37 -11.18 9.44
CA GLU A 107 -5.61 -10.41 10.64
C GLU A 107 -6.20 -9.04 10.28
N ILE A 108 -7.16 -8.57 11.09
CA ILE A 108 -7.78 -7.26 10.97
C ILE A 108 -7.56 -6.54 12.30
N GLN A 109 -6.90 -5.40 12.25
CA GLN A 109 -6.68 -4.56 13.44
C GLN A 109 -7.18 -3.15 13.20
N SER A 110 -7.71 -2.53 14.26
CA SER A 110 -7.99 -1.10 14.27
C SER A 110 -6.74 -0.29 14.62
N ARG A 111 -6.82 1.03 14.47
CA ARG A 111 -5.77 1.95 14.90
C ARG A 111 -5.54 1.82 16.41
N ARG A 112 -4.31 2.14 16.87
CA ARG A 112 -3.97 2.10 18.30
C ARG A 112 -5.00 2.89 19.12
N ALA A 113 -5.46 2.29 20.21
CA ALA A 113 -6.47 2.83 21.10
C ALA A 113 -7.85 3.15 20.46
N SER A 114 -8.15 2.59 19.28
CA SER A 114 -9.46 2.72 18.62
C SER A 114 -10.15 1.34 18.53
N PRO A 115 -11.48 1.26 18.72
CA PRO A 115 -12.20 0.01 18.50
C PRO A 115 -12.23 -0.36 17.01
N LEU A 116 -12.28 -1.66 16.70
CA LEU A 116 -12.66 -2.13 15.37
C LEU A 116 -14.19 -2.09 15.28
N VAL A 117 -14.71 -1.34 14.32
CA VAL A 117 -16.17 -1.18 14.14
C VAL A 117 -16.57 -1.75 12.79
N VAL A 118 -17.39 -2.80 12.81
CA VAL A 118 -18.00 -3.41 11.63
C VAL A 118 -19.48 -3.04 11.63
N ARG A 119 -19.96 -2.42 10.54
CA ARG A 119 -21.37 -2.06 10.36
C ARG A 119 -21.90 -2.70 9.09
N SER A 120 -23.14 -3.19 9.16
CA SER A 120 -23.86 -3.79 8.05
C SER A 120 -25.32 -3.35 8.14
N ASP A 121 -25.97 -3.19 7.00
CA ASP A 121 -27.43 -3.05 6.87
C ASP A 121 -28.16 -4.38 7.07
N ARG A 122 -27.41 -5.48 7.05
CA ARG A 122 -27.85 -6.86 7.26
C ARG A 122 -27.09 -7.49 8.42
N ASN A 123 -27.22 -8.81 8.54
CA ASN A 123 -26.53 -9.58 9.56
C ASN A 123 -25.00 -9.55 9.35
N VAL A 124 -24.27 -9.48 10.45
CA VAL A 124 -22.80 -9.67 10.48
C VAL A 124 -22.52 -11.05 11.05
N THR A 125 -21.88 -11.92 10.26
CA THR A 125 -21.51 -13.28 10.70
C THR A 125 -19.99 -13.44 10.76
N VAL A 126 -19.48 -13.81 11.93
CA VAL A 126 -18.07 -14.14 12.17
C VAL A 126 -17.95 -15.65 12.34
N ASN A 127 -17.12 -16.28 11.50
CA ASN A 127 -16.89 -17.72 11.52
C ASN A 127 -15.47 -18.03 12.02
N ALA A 128 -15.36 -18.83 13.08
CA ALA A 128 -14.11 -19.45 13.48
C ALA A 128 -13.96 -20.80 12.76
N ARG A 129 -12.79 -21.04 12.17
CA ARG A 129 -12.48 -22.28 11.46
C ARG A 129 -11.19 -22.90 11.98
N ASN A 130 -11.09 -24.23 11.97
CA ASN A 130 -9.85 -24.95 12.26
C ASN A 130 -8.91 -24.98 11.03
N ASP A 131 -7.73 -25.57 11.19
CA ASP A 131 -6.71 -25.67 10.13
C ASP A 131 -7.17 -26.48 8.89
N GLN A 132 -8.21 -27.32 9.06
CA GLN A 132 -8.84 -28.07 7.96
C GLN A 132 -9.96 -27.27 7.27
N GLY A 133 -10.21 -26.03 7.70
CA GLY A 133 -11.27 -25.17 7.17
C GLY A 133 -12.67 -25.48 7.68
N GLN A 134 -12.82 -26.40 8.64
CA GLN A 134 -14.12 -26.73 9.23
C GLN A 134 -14.55 -25.68 10.25
N LEU A 135 -15.84 -25.35 10.26
CA LEU A 135 -16.44 -24.38 11.18
C LEU A 135 -16.39 -24.93 12.63
N THR A 136 -15.73 -24.20 13.53
CA THR A 136 -15.64 -24.54 14.96
C THR A 136 -16.52 -23.65 15.83
N GLY A 137 -16.88 -22.47 15.32
CA GLY A 137 -17.83 -21.58 15.97
C GLY A 137 -18.33 -20.50 15.03
N GLN A 138 -19.52 -19.98 15.32
CA GLN A 138 -20.15 -18.91 14.55
C GLN A 138 -20.80 -17.91 15.50
N LEU A 139 -20.60 -16.63 15.22
CA LEU A 139 -21.29 -15.53 15.89
C LEU A 139 -22.01 -14.71 14.82
N THR A 140 -23.33 -14.62 14.89
CA THR A 140 -24.15 -13.83 13.97
C THR A 140 -24.87 -12.73 14.76
N VAL A 141 -24.65 -11.49 14.35
CA VAL A 141 -25.35 -10.31 14.87
C VAL A 141 -26.38 -9.90 13.83
N GLY A 142 -27.66 -10.11 14.14
CA GLY A 142 -28.79 -9.67 13.33
C GLY A 142 -29.40 -8.36 13.83
N PRO A 143 -30.49 -7.89 13.21
CA PRO A 143 -31.20 -6.68 13.63
C PRO A 143 -31.87 -6.83 15.00
N ASP A 144 -32.40 -8.03 15.29
CA ASP A 144 -33.22 -8.26 16.49
C ASP A 144 -32.50 -9.11 17.56
N SER A 145 -31.53 -9.93 17.16
CA SER A 145 -30.88 -10.92 18.02
C SER A 145 -29.40 -11.09 17.71
N VAL A 146 -28.67 -11.58 18.72
CA VAL A 146 -27.29 -12.06 18.57
C VAL A 146 -27.30 -13.57 18.83
N GLU A 147 -26.85 -14.33 17.84
CA GLU A 147 -26.78 -15.79 17.89
C GLU A 147 -25.33 -16.24 17.94
N ALA A 148 -24.98 -17.04 18.96
CA ALA A 148 -23.67 -17.64 19.11
C ALA A 148 -23.79 -19.17 19.05
N GLN A 149 -23.11 -19.78 18.09
CA GLN A 149 -22.95 -21.23 17.96
C GLN A 149 -21.51 -21.60 18.32
N CYS A 150 -21.31 -22.05 19.55
CA CYS A 150 -20.01 -22.48 20.06
C CYS A 150 -20.19 -23.47 21.22
N GLN A 151 -19.13 -24.19 21.57
CA GLN A 151 -19.13 -25.11 22.73
C GLN A 151 -19.24 -24.36 24.07
N ARG A 152 -18.68 -23.15 24.13
CA ARG A 152 -18.68 -22.31 25.32
C ARG A 152 -18.75 -20.84 24.91
N PHE A 153 -19.69 -20.11 25.50
CA PHE A 153 -19.84 -18.67 25.30
C PHE A 153 -19.67 -17.95 26.63
N GLU A 154 -18.78 -16.95 26.68
CA GLU A 154 -18.52 -16.20 27.92
C GLU A 154 -18.47 -14.70 27.67
N VAL A 155 -19.05 -13.96 28.61
CA VAL A 155 -18.99 -12.50 28.66
C VAL A 155 -18.21 -12.11 29.90
N TRP A 156 -17.11 -11.39 29.71
CA TRP A 156 -16.24 -10.90 30.76
C TRP A 156 -16.56 -9.44 31.08
N SER A 157 -16.33 -9.06 32.33
CA SER A 157 -16.35 -7.65 32.73
C SER A 157 -15.21 -6.88 32.03
N ARG A 158 -15.37 -5.56 31.89
CA ARG A 158 -14.43 -4.68 31.17
C ARG A 158 -13.00 -4.73 31.74
N ASP A 159 -12.89 -4.96 33.03
CA ASP A 159 -11.64 -5.12 33.79
C ASP A 159 -11.06 -6.54 33.72
N GLY A 160 -11.78 -7.51 33.11
CA GLY A 160 -11.36 -8.89 32.94
C GLY A 160 -11.37 -9.73 34.23
N GLY A 161 -11.75 -9.16 35.37
CA GLY A 161 -11.66 -9.82 36.67
C GLY A 161 -12.77 -10.82 36.98
N LYS A 162 -13.92 -10.72 36.29
CA LYS A 162 -15.12 -11.52 36.58
C LYS A 162 -15.85 -11.92 35.30
N VAL A 163 -16.33 -13.16 35.25
CA VAL A 163 -17.25 -13.65 34.21
C VAL A 163 -18.67 -13.23 34.58
N LEU A 164 -19.32 -12.46 33.72
CA LEU A 164 -20.68 -11.95 33.91
C LEU A 164 -21.73 -12.95 33.41
N PHE A 165 -21.42 -13.69 32.35
CA PHE A 165 -22.29 -14.68 31.74
C PHE A 165 -21.44 -15.78 31.14
N SER A 166 -21.82 -17.04 31.37
CA SER A 166 -21.16 -18.21 30.79
C SER A 166 -22.21 -19.26 30.44
N VAL A 167 -22.10 -19.82 29.25
CA VAL A 167 -22.96 -20.90 28.76
C VAL A 167 -22.05 -22.00 28.23
N ASP A 168 -22.26 -23.21 28.72
CA ASP A 168 -21.72 -24.45 28.13
C ASP A 168 -22.87 -25.46 27.94
N GLU A 169 -22.60 -26.58 27.27
CA GLU A 169 -23.52 -27.72 27.08
C GLU A 169 -24.28 -28.16 28.35
N LYS A 170 -23.68 -28.00 29.53
CA LYS A 170 -24.22 -28.51 30.81
C LYS A 170 -24.91 -27.46 31.65
N LYS A 171 -24.49 -26.20 31.58
CA LYS A 171 -24.94 -25.17 32.52
C LYS A 171 -24.90 -23.77 31.93
N ILE A 172 -25.82 -22.95 32.43
CA ILE A 172 -25.82 -21.51 32.23
C ILE A 172 -25.50 -20.89 33.59
N SER A 173 -24.47 -20.06 33.63
CA SER A 173 -24.03 -19.36 34.83
C SER A 173 -24.09 -17.86 34.58
N VAL A 174 -24.86 -17.17 35.42
CA VAL A 174 -24.96 -15.72 35.40
C VAL A 174 -24.24 -15.19 36.63
N GLY A 175 -23.10 -14.54 36.42
CA GLY A 175 -22.22 -14.04 37.47
C GLY A 175 -22.47 -12.57 37.82
N THR A 176 -23.64 -12.04 37.49
CA THR A 176 -24.03 -10.67 37.87
C THR A 176 -24.67 -10.66 39.26
N ASP A 177 -24.50 -9.54 39.96
CA ASP A 177 -25.05 -9.37 41.31
C ASP A 177 -26.57 -9.15 41.29
N THR A 178 -27.15 -8.84 40.13
CA THR A 178 -28.60 -8.64 39.97
C THR A 178 -29.06 -9.07 38.58
N VAL A 179 -29.94 -10.06 38.52
CA VAL A 179 -30.68 -10.45 37.31
C VAL A 179 -32.10 -9.94 37.45
N ARG A 180 -32.52 -9.02 36.57
CA ARG A 180 -33.89 -8.51 36.53
C ARG A 180 -34.64 -9.11 35.35
N VAL A 181 -35.73 -9.82 35.62
CA VAL A 181 -36.65 -10.30 34.59
C VAL A 181 -37.70 -9.22 34.36
N THR A 182 -37.70 -8.62 33.16
CA THR A 182 -38.61 -7.50 32.81
C THR A 182 -39.80 -7.92 31.96
N GLY A 183 -39.94 -9.21 31.65
CA GLY A 183 -41.10 -9.74 30.92
C GLY A 183 -42.39 -9.50 31.72
N SER A 184 -43.45 -9.06 31.06
CA SER A 184 -44.77 -8.86 31.69
C SER A 184 -45.31 -10.14 32.35
N ASP A 185 -44.93 -11.30 31.82
CA ASP A 185 -45.33 -12.61 32.31
C ASP A 185 -44.31 -13.21 33.31
N GLY A 186 -43.31 -12.43 33.72
CA GLY A 186 -42.26 -12.88 34.61
C GLY A 186 -41.31 -13.90 33.97
N GLY A 187 -40.75 -14.79 34.80
CA GLY A 187 -39.90 -15.89 34.35
C GLY A 187 -40.53 -17.23 34.74
N VAL A 188 -40.60 -18.17 33.79
CA VAL A 188 -41.09 -19.52 34.04
C VAL A 188 -39.89 -20.45 34.26
N PHE A 189 -39.86 -21.11 35.41
CA PHE A 189 -38.85 -22.12 35.71
C PHE A 189 -39.48 -23.52 35.54
N GLY A 190 -38.95 -24.30 34.60
CA GLY A 190 -39.49 -25.65 34.32
C GLY A 190 -39.20 -26.69 35.40
N HIS A 191 -38.34 -26.37 36.36
CA HIS A 191 -37.91 -27.24 37.46
C HIS A 191 -37.84 -26.47 38.78
N SER A 192 -37.58 -27.19 39.86
CA SER A 192 -37.43 -26.63 41.21
C SER A 192 -36.38 -25.52 41.23
N VAL A 193 -36.76 -24.38 41.80
CA VAL A 193 -35.87 -23.24 42.06
C VAL A 193 -35.50 -23.26 43.53
N GLU A 194 -34.20 -23.21 43.83
CA GLU A 194 -33.69 -23.01 45.18
C GLU A 194 -33.17 -21.58 45.28
N THR A 195 -33.59 -20.85 46.32
CA THR A 195 -33.12 -19.49 46.59
C THR A 195 -32.99 -19.28 48.10
N PRO A 196 -31.91 -18.65 48.58
CA PRO A 196 -31.71 -18.41 50.00
C PRO A 196 -32.68 -17.36 50.57
N HIS A 197 -33.24 -16.48 49.73
CA HIS A 197 -34.11 -15.40 50.17
C HIS A 197 -35.13 -15.04 49.09
N ILE A 198 -36.38 -14.81 49.50
CA ILE A 198 -37.46 -14.32 48.64
C ILE A 198 -38.11 -13.14 49.34
N GLN A 199 -38.19 -12.00 48.66
CA GLN A 199 -38.78 -10.78 49.18
C GLN A 199 -39.64 -10.13 48.09
N ALA A 200 -40.85 -9.71 48.44
CA ALA A 200 -41.70 -8.89 47.58
C ALA A 200 -41.44 -7.40 47.86
N ASP A 201 -41.86 -6.53 46.92
CA ASP A 201 -41.83 -5.08 47.13
C ASP A 201 -42.65 -4.68 48.36
N ALA A 202 -42.30 -3.55 48.99
CA ALA A 202 -42.86 -3.11 50.28
C ALA A 202 -44.39 -2.99 50.36
N SER A 203 -45.09 -3.03 49.23
CA SER A 203 -46.55 -2.96 49.11
C SER A 203 -47.19 -4.17 48.43
N GLN A 204 -46.45 -5.26 48.18
CA GLN A 204 -46.95 -6.45 47.50
C GLN A 204 -46.71 -7.71 48.31
N ASP A 205 -47.65 -8.66 48.25
CA ASP A 205 -47.47 -9.99 48.83
C ASP A 205 -46.63 -10.88 47.91
N LEU A 206 -45.91 -11.83 48.53
CA LEU A 206 -45.32 -12.98 47.85
C LEU A 206 -46.45 -13.89 47.36
N LYS A 207 -46.70 -13.90 46.04
CA LYS A 207 -47.65 -14.80 45.39
C LYS A 207 -46.94 -15.77 44.46
#